data_AF-A0A933M208-F1
#
_entry.id   AF-A0A933M208-F1
#
_cell.length_a   1.000
_cell.length_b   1.000
_cell.length_c   1.000
_cell.angle_alpha   90.00
_cell.angle_beta   90.00
_cell.angle_gamma   90.00
#
_symmetry.space_group_name_H-M   'P 1'
#
loop_
_entity.id
_entity.type
_entity.pdbx_description
1 polymer ?
#
loop_
_entity_poly.entity_id
_entity_poly.type
_entity_poly.pdbx_seq_one_letter_code
_entity_poly.pdbx_strand_id
1 'polypeptide(L)' 'FPTDTILDPTGTGDAFRGGFLRGLALGLGWEISGKMGALAATYCLEKSGTQNHAYTVNQFVNRFREVFDDRGKLDLLLK' A
#
# COMPACT_ATOMS: atom_id res chain seq x y z
N PHE A 1 -8.11 -3.33 -1.61
CA PHE A 1 -8.40 -3.03 -0.20
C PHE A 1 -9.72 -2.30 -0.16
N PRO A 2 -10.59 -2.59 0.81
CA PRO A 2 -11.81 -1.83 1.00
C PRO A 2 -11.46 -0.37 1.21
N THR A 3 -12.20 0.52 0.55
CA THR A 3 -12.14 1.96 0.78
C THR A 3 -13.54 2.42 1.15
N ASP A 4 -13.65 3.16 2.26
CA ASP A 4 -14.93 3.65 2.77
C ASP A 4 -15.34 4.97 2.10
N THR A 5 -14.41 5.68 1.46
CA THR A 5 -14.65 6.97 0.80
C THR A 5 -13.62 7.21 -0.30
N ILE A 6 -14.11 7.50 -1.52
CA ILE A 6 -13.26 7.95 -2.63
C ILE A 6 -13.33 9.48 -2.67
N LEU A 7 -12.23 10.16 -2.36
CA LEU A 7 -12.15 11.62 -2.31
C LEU A 7 -11.50 12.21 -3.57
N ASP A 8 -10.39 11.63 -4.02
CA ASP A 8 -9.66 12.10 -5.20
C ASP A 8 -8.89 10.94 -5.88
N PRO A 9 -9.18 10.61 -7.15
CA PRO A 9 -8.46 9.56 -7.88
C PRO A 9 -7.10 10.03 -8.44
N THR A 10 -6.75 11.29 -8.27
CA THR A 10 -5.48 11.83 -8.80
C THR A 10 -4.30 11.23 -8.04
N GLY A 11 -3.31 10.69 -8.77
CA GLY A 11 -2.08 10.13 -8.18
C GLY A 11 -2.18 8.67 -7.74
N THR A 12 -3.34 8.02 -7.85
CA THR A 12 -3.53 6.61 -7.46
C THR A 12 -2.61 5.65 -8.22
N GLY A 13 -2.35 5.93 -9.51
CA GLY A 13 -1.43 5.14 -10.33
C GLY A 13 0.03 5.28 -9.90
N ASP A 14 0.43 6.46 -9.44
CA ASP A 14 1.79 6.72 -8.95
C ASP A 14 1.99 6.10 -7.57
N ALA A 15 0.97 6.18 -6.70
CA ALA A 15 0.95 5.47 -5.43
C ALA A 15 1.04 3.94 -5.62
N PHE A 16 0.29 3.39 -6.59
CA PHE A 16 0.40 1.97 -6.96
C PHE A 16 1.81 1.60 -7.37
N ARG A 17 2.40 2.35 -8.32
CA ARG A 17 3.76 2.11 -8.81
C ARG A 17 4.77 2.22 -7.69
N GLY A 18 4.64 3.20 -6.79
CA GLY A 18 5.51 3.37 -5.63
C GLY A 18 5.48 2.15 -4.71
N GLY A 19 4.29 1.70 -4.30
CA GLY A 19 4.13 0.50 -3.46
C GLY A 19 4.63 -0.77 -4.14
N PHE A 20 4.36 -0.92 -5.44
CA PHE A 20 4.80 -2.05 -6.24
C PHE A 20 6.34 -2.10 -6.38
N LEU A 21 6.97 -1.01 -6.80
CA LEU A 21 8.42 -0.92 -6.93
C LEU A 21 9.12 -1.10 -5.59
N ARG A 22 8.54 -0.60 -4.50
CA ARG A 22 9.06 -0.86 -3.15
C ARG A 22 9.06 -2.35 -2.83
N GLY A 23 7.97 -3.08 -3.12
CA GLY A 23 7.90 -4.52 -2.92
C GLY A 23 8.94 -5.29 -3.74
N LEU A 24 9.15 -4.89 -5.00
CA LEU A 24 10.16 -5.49 -5.87
C LEU A 24 11.59 -5.22 -5.36
N ALA A 25 11.88 -3.97 -4.94
CA ALA A 25 13.18 -3.60 -4.38
C ALA A 25 13.53 -4.39 -3.10
N LEU A 26 12.51 -4.88 -2.39
CA LEU A 26 12.63 -5.72 -1.20
C LEU A 26 12.61 -7.23 -1.50
N GLY A 27 12.54 -7.62 -2.78
CA GLY A 27 12.55 -9.03 -3.20
C GLY A 27 11.29 -9.82 -2.85
N LEU A 28 10.15 -9.16 -2.59
CA LEU A 28 8.94 -9.80 -2.05
C LEU A 28 8.16 -10.67 -3.07
N GLY A 29 8.50 -10.55 -4.35
CA GLY A 29 7.84 -11.20 -5.47
C GLY A 29 6.64 -10.40 -6.01
N TRP A 30 6.21 -10.74 -7.23
CA TRP A 30 5.20 -9.99 -7.98
C TRP A 30 3.87 -9.85 -7.25
N GLU A 31 3.38 -10.92 -6.63
CA GLU A 31 2.07 -10.94 -5.97
C GLU A 31 2.02 -10.00 -4.76
N ILE A 32 2.99 -10.11 -3.84
CA ILE A 32 3.06 -9.25 -2.65
C ILE A 32 3.31 -7.80 -3.07
N SER A 33 4.18 -7.57 -4.05
CA SER A 33 4.43 -6.23 -4.60
C SER A 33 3.15 -5.61 -5.18
N GLY A 34 2.36 -6.39 -5.93
CA GLY A 34 1.08 -5.96 -6.49
C GLY A 34 0.09 -5.56 -5.40
N LYS A 35 -0.01 -6.37 -4.34
CA LYS A 35 -0.86 -6.07 -3.18
C LYS A 35 -0.38 -4.84 -2.42
N MET A 36 0.93 -4.65 -2.24
CA MET A 36 1.49 -3.42 -1.65
C MET A 36 1.13 -2.18 -2.48
N GLY A 37 1.24 -2.26 -3.80
CA GLY A 37 0.80 -1.20 -4.71
C GLY A 37 -0.69 -0.90 -4.56
N ALA A 38 -1.54 -1.93 -4.52
CA ALA A 38 -2.98 -1.76 -4.35
C ALA A 38 -3.34 -1.08 -3.00
N LEU A 39 -2.62 -1.38 -1.93
CA LEU A 39 -2.81 -0.73 -0.63
C LEU A 39 -2.39 0.75 -0.68
N ALA A 40 -1.21 1.04 -1.25
CA ALA A 40 -0.73 2.40 -1.40
C ALA A 40 -1.68 3.26 -2.24
N ALA A 41 -2.21 2.71 -3.33
CA ALA A 41 -3.27 3.32 -4.13
C ALA A 41 -4.53 3.62 -3.32
N THR A 42 -4.94 2.70 -2.45
CA THR A 42 -6.13 2.87 -1.59
C THR A 42 -5.95 4.05 -0.63
N TYR A 43 -4.78 4.20 -0.01
CA TYR A 43 -4.49 5.37 0.83
C TYR A 43 -4.52 6.69 0.07
N CYS A 44 -4.10 6.69 -1.21
CA CYS A 44 -4.17 7.87 -2.06
C CYS A 44 -5.62 8.25 -2.41
N LEU A 45 -6.49 7.27 -2.66
CA LEU A 45 -7.91 7.51 -2.98
C LEU A 45 -8.69 8.17 -1.83
N GLU A 46 -8.29 7.89 -0.59
CA GLU A 46 -8.97 8.31 0.64
C GLU A 46 -8.58 9.72 1.11
N LYS A 47 -7.80 10.45 0.32
CA LYS A 47 -7.36 11.83 0.65
C LYS A 47 -7.42 12.69 -0.60
N SER A 48 -7.79 13.96 -0.42
CA SER A 48 -7.74 14.94 -1.51
C SER A 48 -6.30 15.37 -1.75
N GLY A 49 -5.83 15.32 -3.00
CA GLY A 49 -4.45 15.62 -3.38
C GLY A 49 -3.50 14.42 -3.29
N THR A 50 -2.42 14.45 -4.07
CA THR A 50 -1.58 13.28 -4.39
C THR A 50 -0.64 12.81 -3.27
N GLN A 51 -0.30 13.68 -2.32
CA GLN A 51 0.67 13.39 -1.24
C GLN A 51 0.10 13.61 0.17
N ASN A 52 -1.20 13.87 0.29
CA ASN A 52 -1.83 14.21 1.57
C ASN A 52 -2.23 12.97 2.41
N HIS A 53 -1.81 11.78 1.98
CA HIS A 53 -1.98 10.55 2.73
C HIS A 53 -0.81 10.31 3.67
N ALA A 54 -1.12 9.94 4.91
CA ALA A 54 -0.13 9.60 5.92
C ALA A 54 -0.54 8.31 6.62
N TYR A 55 0.42 7.39 6.72
CA TYR A 55 0.32 6.18 7.50
C TYR A 55 1.70 5.84 8.04
N THR A 56 1.74 5.21 9.21
CA THR A 56 2.96 4.57 9.71
C THR A 56 3.16 3.23 9.01
N VAL A 57 4.39 2.71 9.05
CA VAL A 57 4.67 1.38 8.52
C VAL A 57 3.85 0.30 9.23
N ASN A 58 3.68 0.41 10.56
CA ASN A 58 2.80 -0.47 11.33
C ASN A 58 1.35 -0.45 10.81
N GLN A 59 0.79 0.74 10.55
CA GLN A 59 -0.56 0.87 10.00
C GLN A 59 -0.68 0.22 8.63
N PHE A 60 0.32 0.42 7.76
CA PHE A 60 0.34 -0.19 6.44
C PHE A 60 0.36 -1.73 6.52
N VAL A 61 1.24 -2.30 7.35
CA VAL A 61 1.35 -3.76 7.51
C VAL A 61 0.08 -4.34 8.14
N ASN A 62 -0.49 -3.68 9.15
CA ASN A 62 -1.73 -4.12 9.78
C ASN A 62 -2.89 -4.12 8.78
N ARG A 63 -3.09 -3.03 8.02
CA ARG A 63 -4.14 -2.94 6.99
C ARG A 63 -3.92 -3.91 5.85
N PHE A 64 -2.67 -4.22 5.50
CA PHE A 64 -2.35 -5.30 4.56
C PHE A 64 -2.93 -6.64 5.06
N ARG A 65 -2.66 -6.96 6.33
CA ARG A 65 -3.01 -8.23 6.98
C ARG A 65 -4.50 -8.40 7.26
N GLU A 66 -5.27 -7.33 7.27
CA GLU A 66 -6.74 -7.40 7.30
C GLU A 66 -7.33 -8.06 6.04
N VAL A 67 -6.62 -7.99 4.92
CA VAL A 67 -7.12 -8.49 3.61
C VAL A 67 -6.33 -9.70 3.11
N PHE A 68 -5.03 -9.76 3.37
CA PHE A 68 -4.15 -10.81 2.85
C PHE A 68 -3.15 -11.28 3.89
N ASP A 69 -2.90 -12.59 3.94
CA ASP A 69 -1.76 -13.15 4.66
C ASP A 69 -0.47 -12.99 3.84
N ASP A 70 0.49 -12.24 4.39
CA ASP A 70 1.82 -12.05 3.80
C ASP A 70 2.83 -13.13 4.19
N ARG A 71 2.45 -14.07 5.06
CA ARG A 71 3.33 -15.12 5.60
C ARG A 71 4.59 -14.54 6.27
N GLY A 72 4.44 -13.40 6.95
CA GLY A 72 5.53 -12.68 7.63
C GLY A 72 6.48 -11.91 6.71
N LYS A 73 6.23 -11.87 5.40
CA LYS A 73 7.10 -11.18 4.44
C LYS A 73 7.25 -9.68 4.71
N LEU A 74 6.21 -9.00 5.20
CA LEU A 74 6.28 -7.57 5.53
C LEU A 74 6.93 -7.28 6.90
N ASP A 75 7.33 -8.28 7.69
CA ASP A 75 8.02 -8.05 8.98
C ASP A 75 9.35 -7.32 8.78
N LEU A 76 9.95 -7.44 7.59
CA LEU A 76 11.15 -6.68 7.23
C LEU A 76 10.94 -5.16 7.19
N LEU A 77 9.69 -4.69 7.08
CA LEU A 77 9.33 -3.28 7.14
C LEU A 77 9.19 -2.79 8.58
N LEU A 78 8.96 -3.69 9.53
CA LEU A 78 8.70 -3.39 10.94
C LEU A 78 9.97 -3.25 11.79
N LYS A 79 11.14 -3.33 11.14
CA LYS A 79 12.46 -3.27 11.79
C LYS A 79 12.99 -1.85 11.92
#